data_AF-A0A9X9N1Z1-F1
#
_entry.id   AF-A0A9X9N1Z1-F1
#
_cell.length_a   1.000
_cell.length_b   1.000
_cell.length_c   1.000
_cell.angle_alpha   90.00
_cell.angle_beta   90.00
_cell.angle_gamma   90.00
#
_symmetry.space_group_name_H-M   'P 1'
#
loop_
_entity.id
_entity.type
_entity.pdbx_description
1 polymer ?
#
loop_
_entity_poly.entity_id
_entity_poly.type
_entity_poly.pdbx_seq_one_letter_code
_entity_poly.pdbx_strand_id
1 'polypeptide(L)'
;MIESHMQPLIIPFDNEAENLIISLHHADHIGGLLRKLQPYTVQIPEKALAALYKAVRIEPINEKNFGKQFYTLIGLDLYDDVAGLSWEDTAFLKGESLVF
;
A
#
# COMPACT_ATOMS: atom_id res chain seq x y z
N MET A 1 -6.80 -1.98 27.57
CA MET A 1 -6.87 -2.92 26.43
C MET A 1 -6.46 -2.14 25.20
N ILE A 2 -5.47 -2.60 24.44
CA ILE A 2 -5.12 -1.95 23.17
C ILE A 2 -5.68 -2.87 22.10
N GLU A 3 -6.86 -2.53 21.58
CA GLU A 3 -7.38 -3.17 20.37
C GLU A 3 -6.39 -2.89 19.24
N SER A 4 -5.55 -3.87 18.95
CA SER A 4 -4.66 -3.80 17.78
C SER A 4 -5.50 -4.18 16.57
N HIS A 5 -6.23 -3.20 16.04
CA HIS A 5 -6.91 -3.36 14.76
C HIS A 5 -5.84 -3.58 13.69
N MET A 6 -5.80 -4.80 13.15
CA MET A 6 -5.00 -5.11 11.97
C MET A 6 -5.77 -4.66 10.75
N GLN A 7 -5.10 -3.92 9.87
CA GLN A 7 -5.67 -3.44 8.62
C GLN A 7 -4.97 -4.11 7.44
N PRO A 8 -5.72 -4.49 6.40
CA PRO A 8 -5.14 -5.04 5.18
C PRO A 8 -4.43 -3.94 4.39
N LEU A 9 -3.18 -4.18 4.08
CA LEU A 9 -2.39 -3.36 3.16
C LEU A 9 -1.96 -4.23 1.98
N ILE A 10 -2.25 -3.79 0.76
CA ILE A 10 -1.88 -4.48 -0.47
C ILE A 10 -0.55 -3.93 -0.96
N ILE A 11 0.44 -4.81 -1.12
CA ILE A 11 1.78 -4.46 -1.57
C ILE A 11 1.89 -4.73 -3.09
N PRO A 12 2.17 -3.73 -3.92
CA PRO A 12 2.46 -3.91 -5.34
C PRO A 12 3.89 -4.47 -5.52
N PHE A 13 4.15 -5.69 -5.05
CA PHE A 13 5.52 -6.23 -5.06
C PHE A 13 6.04 -6.55 -6.47
N ASP A 14 5.14 -6.92 -7.38
CA ASP A 14 5.47 -7.22 -8.77
C ASP A 14 4.43 -6.66 -9.75
N ASN A 15 4.79 -6.68 -11.03
CA ASN A 15 3.96 -6.17 -12.13
C ASN A 15 2.54 -6.76 -12.15
N GLU A 16 2.36 -8.01 -11.70
CA GLU A 16 1.04 -8.62 -11.58
C GLU A 16 0.21 -7.92 -10.50
N ALA A 17 0.77 -7.72 -9.31
CA ALA A 17 0.11 -7.00 -8.22
C ALA A 17 -0.27 -5.58 -8.65
N GLU A 18 0.62 -4.85 -9.33
CA GLU A 18 0.33 -3.51 -9.85
C GLU A 18 -0.85 -3.52 -10.83
N ASN A 19 -0.85 -4.44 -11.81
CA ASN A 19 -1.96 -4.57 -12.75
C ASN A 19 -3.29 -4.92 -12.06
N LEU A 20 -3.24 -5.76 -11.03
CA LEU A 20 -4.41 -6.12 -10.23
C LEU A 20 -4.94 -4.93 -9.41
N ILE A 21 -4.06 -4.11 -8.85
CA ILE A 21 -4.42 -2.88 -8.11
C ILE A 21 -5.05 -1.87 -9.07
N ILE A 22 -4.43 -1.60 -10.22
CA ILE A 22 -4.98 -0.72 -11.27
C ILE A 22 -6.36 -1.22 -11.70
N SER A 23 -6.50 -2.52 -11.94
CA SER A 23 -7.79 -3.14 -12.26
C SER A 23 -8.80 -2.92 -11.12
N LEU A 24 -8.36 -3.01 -9.86
CA LEU A 24 -9.23 -2.83 -8.68
C LEU A 24 -9.67 -1.37 -8.49
N HIS A 25 -8.85 -0.39 -8.89
CA HIS A 25 -9.22 1.03 -8.92
C HIS A 25 -10.40 1.32 -9.84
N HIS A 26 -10.52 0.60 -10.95
CA HIS A 26 -11.57 0.78 -11.95
C HIS A 26 -12.69 -0.28 -11.87
N ALA A 27 -12.49 -1.35 -11.11
CA ALA A 27 -13.46 -2.42 -10.99
C ALA A 27 -14.68 -2.01 -10.16
N ASP A 28 -15.84 -2.40 -10.66
CA ASP A 28 -17.12 -2.30 -9.93
C ASP A 28 -17.27 -3.42 -8.88
N HIS A 29 -16.61 -4.56 -9.10
CA HIS A 29 -16.71 -5.75 -8.26
C HIS A 29 -15.37 -6.14 -7.59
N ILE A 30 -15.35 -6.17 -6.26
CA ILE A 30 -14.17 -6.56 -5.45
C ILE A 30 -13.76 -8.02 -5.65
N GLY A 31 -14.74 -8.93 -5.74
CA GLY A 31 -14.54 -10.34 -5.37
C GLY A 31 -13.47 -11.09 -6.17
N GLY A 32 -13.45 -10.92 -7.49
CA GLY A 32 -12.51 -11.64 -8.37
C GLY A 32 -11.07 -11.17 -8.22
N LEU A 33 -10.88 -9.86 -8.06
CA LEU A 33 -9.56 -9.23 -7.93
C LEU A 33 -8.99 -9.42 -6.53
N LEU A 34 -9.81 -9.28 -5.49
CA LEU A 34 -9.35 -9.44 -4.10
C LEU A 34 -8.80 -10.85 -3.86
N ARG A 35 -9.40 -11.87 -4.49
CA ARG A 35 -8.92 -13.26 -4.41
C ARG A 35 -7.52 -13.42 -4.99
N LYS A 36 -7.19 -12.70 -6.06
CA LYS A 36 -5.84 -12.66 -6.64
C LYS A 36 -4.88 -11.81 -5.81
N LEU A 37 -5.39 -10.79 -5.13
CA LEU A 37 -4.62 -9.90 -4.25
C LEU A 37 -4.39 -10.46 -2.85
N GLN A 38 -5.05 -11.55 -2.45
CA GLN A 38 -4.81 -12.24 -1.17
C GLN A 38 -3.32 -12.51 -0.88
N PRO A 39 -2.52 -13.10 -1.79
CA PRO A 39 -1.08 -13.31 -1.56
C PRO A 39 -0.27 -12.01 -1.40
N TYR A 40 -0.77 -10.90 -1.96
CA TYR A 40 -0.14 -9.58 -1.91
C TYR A 40 -0.66 -8.71 -0.75
N THR A 41 -1.61 -9.22 0.04
CA THR A 41 -2.22 -8.48 1.15
C THR A 41 -1.53 -8.86 2.46
N VAL A 42 -0.89 -7.89 3.09
CA VAL A 42 -0.28 -8.03 4.41
C VAL A 42 -1.17 -7.39 5.48
N GLN A 43 -1.26 -8.04 6.64
CA GLN A 43 -1.96 -7.50 7.80
C GLN A 43 -0.99 -6.68 8.63
N ILE A 44 -1.21 -5.38 8.76
CA ILE A 44 -0.36 -4.50 9.56
C ILE A 44 -1.16 -3.83 10.67
N PRO A 45 -0.54 -3.50 11.82
CA PRO A 45 -1.23 -2.77 12.87
C PRO A 45 -1.62 -1.38 12.39
N GLU A 46 -2.77 -0.87 12.84
CA GLU A 46 -3.25 0.47 12.50
C GLU A 46 -2.21 1.57 12.73
N LYS A 47 -1.37 1.45 13.76
CA LYS A 47 -0.29 2.40 14.03
C LYS A 47 0.72 2.48 12.86
N ALA A 48 1.06 1.35 12.25
CA ALA A 48 1.96 1.30 11.10
C ALA A 48 1.26 1.85 9.85
N LEU A 49 -0.01 1.51 9.65
CA LEU A 49 -0.80 2.07 8.54
C LEU A 49 -0.91 3.59 8.65
N ALA A 50 -1.19 4.13 9.84
CA ALA A 50 -1.27 5.56 10.08
C ALA A 50 0.08 6.26 9.86
N ALA A 51 1.20 5.61 10.19
CA ALA A 51 2.53 6.13 9.88
C ALA A 51 2.77 6.20 8.36
N LEU A 52 2.41 5.14 7.63
CA LEU A 52 2.49 5.09 6.17
C LEU A 52 1.57 6.13 5.50
N TYR A 53 0.35 6.29 6.02
CA TYR A 53 -0.61 7.29 5.55
C TYR A 53 -0.06 8.70 5.72
N LYS A 54 0.51 9.01 6.90
CA LYS A 54 1.16 10.30 7.16
C LYS A 54 2.39 10.53 6.30
N ALA A 55 3.10 9.46 5.94
CA ALA A 55 4.25 9.51 5.04
C ALA A 55 3.85 9.63 3.55
N VAL A 56 2.55 9.69 3.23
CA VAL A 56 2.03 9.71 1.84
C VAL A 56 2.55 8.50 1.03
N ARG A 57 2.69 7.35 1.70
CA ARG A 57 3.18 6.10 1.12
C ARG A 57 2.08 5.11 0.80
N ILE A 58 0.82 5.42 1.12
CA ILE A 58 -0.31 4.53 0.83
C ILE A 58 -1.50 5.32 0.29
N GLU A 59 -2.28 4.69 -0.58
CA GLU A 59 -3.51 5.24 -1.12
C GLU A 59 -4.70 4.30 -0.87
N PRO A 60 -5.89 4.85 -0.57
CA PRO A 60 -7.09 4.04 -0.49
C PRO A 60 -7.48 3.55 -1.89
N ILE A 61 -7.68 2.24 -2.02
CA ILE A 61 -8.10 1.65 -3.28
C ILE A 61 -9.59 1.85 -3.46
N ASN A 62 -9.97 2.57 -4.52
CA ASN A 62 -11.36 2.73 -4.94
C ASN A 62 -12.29 3.13 -3.77
N GLU A 63 -11.94 4.20 -3.06
CA GLU A 63 -12.68 4.73 -1.90
C GLU A 63 -14.18 4.91 -2.20
N LYS A 64 -14.52 5.24 -3.44
CA LYS A 64 -15.89 5.46 -3.88
C LYS A 64 -16.76 4.20 -3.80
N ASN A 65 -16.21 3.03 -4.12
CA ASN A 65 -16.94 1.77 -4.11
C ASN A 65 -16.69 0.97 -2.81
N PHE A 66 -15.47 1.02 -2.27
CA PHE A 66 -15.05 0.13 -1.17
C PHE A 66 -14.74 0.88 0.13
N GLY A 67 -14.78 2.22 0.11
CA GLY A 67 -14.43 3.05 1.25
C GLY A 67 -12.96 2.95 1.64
N LYS A 68 -12.66 3.35 2.88
CA LYS A 68 -11.31 3.38 3.47
C LYS A 68 -10.91 2.03 4.10
N GLN A 69 -11.23 0.93 3.43
CA GLN A 69 -11.00 -0.43 3.95
C GLN A 69 -9.77 -1.10 3.34
N PHE A 70 -9.42 -0.74 2.11
CA PHE A 70 -8.27 -1.28 1.39
C PHE A 70 -7.31 -0.17 1.07
N TYR A 71 -6.05 -0.39 1.41
CA TYR A 71 -4.96 0.51 1.09
C TYR A 71 -3.97 -0.22 0.20
N THR A 72 -3.39 0.49 -0.76
CA THR A 72 -2.25 0.03 -1.52
C THR A 72 -1.05 0.90 -1.20
N LEU A 73 0.15 0.31 -1.23
CA LEU A 73 1.38 1.07 -1.11
C LEU A 73 1.64 1.83 -2.42
N ILE A 74 1.98 3.10 -2.32
CA ILE A 74 2.29 3.98 -3.45
C ILE A 74 3.73 4.46 -3.38
N GLY A 75 4.38 4.51 -4.55
CA GLY A 75 5.80 4.82 -4.66
C GLY A 75 6.68 3.58 -4.55
N LEU A 76 6.62 2.71 -5.57
CA LEU A 76 7.70 1.77 -5.88
C LEU A 76 8.90 2.42 -6.56
N ASP A 77 8.90 3.73 -6.76
CA ASP A 77 10.08 4.48 -7.24
C ASP A 77 11.26 4.42 -6.23
N LEU A 78 11.05 3.77 -5.07
CA LEU A 78 12.08 3.47 -4.05
C LEU A 78 12.36 1.97 -3.91
N TYR A 79 11.93 1.15 -4.87
CA TYR A 79 12.29 -0.26 -4.94
C TYR A 79 13.56 -0.40 -5.78
N ASP A 80 14.71 -0.35 -5.12
CA ASP A 80 15.96 -0.83 -5.71
C ASP A 80 15.99 -2.36 -5.56
N ASP A 81 16.19 -3.07 -6.67
CA ASP A 81 16.23 -4.55 -6.80
C ASP A 81 17.15 -5.22 -5.75
N VAL A 82 18.04 -4.44 -5.13
CA VAL A 82 19.07 -4.89 -4.19
C VAL A 82 18.66 -4.82 -2.71
N ALA A 83 17.70 -3.97 -2.29
CA ALA A 83 17.55 -3.61 -0.87
C ALA A 83 16.33 -4.19 -0.14
N GLY A 84 15.25 -4.55 -0.84
CA GLY A 84 13.98 -4.94 -0.20
C GLY A 84 13.36 -3.82 0.67
N LEU A 85 12.14 -4.03 1.15
CA LEU A 85 11.40 -3.08 1.99
C LEU A 85 12.16 -2.79 3.30
N SER A 86 12.94 -1.72 3.32
CA SER A 86 13.68 -1.29 4.51
C SER A 86 12.77 -0.46 5.42
N TRP A 87 12.01 -1.15 6.27
CA TRP A 87 11.08 -0.55 7.23
C TRP A 87 11.77 0.25 8.34
N GLU A 88 13.10 0.18 8.45
CA GLU A 88 13.89 0.79 9.53
C GLU A 88 14.40 2.20 9.20
N ASP A 89 14.40 2.60 7.92
CA ASP A 89 14.96 3.89 7.51
C ASP A 89 13.87 4.94 7.33
N THR A 90 13.47 5.52 8.46
CA THR A 90 12.63 6.72 8.51
C THR A 90 13.28 7.96 7.84
N ALA A 91 14.45 7.84 7.19
CA ALA A 91 15.07 8.91 6.41
C ALA A 91 14.58 9.02 4.96
N PHE A 92 13.66 8.16 4.51
CA PHE A 92 13.07 8.23 3.16
C PHE A 92 12.20 9.49 2.89
N LEU A 93 12.01 10.37 3.87
CA LEU A 93 11.27 11.64 3.76
C LEU A 93 12.10 12.82 3.25
N LYS A 94 13.39 12.64 2.92
CA LYS A 94 14.30 13.75 2.56
C LYS A 94 14.74 13.85 1.09
N GLY A 95 14.09 13.12 0.19
CA GLY A 95 14.50 13.01 -1.22
C GLY A 95 13.78 13.90 -2.23
N GLU A 96 12.73 14.66 -1.86
CA GLU A 96 11.98 15.49 -2.81
C GLU A 96 12.04 16.99 -2.46
N SER A 97 13.20 17.45 -1.99
CA SER A 97 13.54 18.87 -2.05
C SER A 97 14.84 19.02 -2.80
N LEU A 98 14.79 19.84 -3.85
CA LEU A 98 15.88 20.32 -4.70
C LEU A 98 16.04 19.55 -6.02
N VAL A 99 15.15 19.85 -6.97
CA VAL A 99 15.60 20.08 -8.34
C VAL A 99 15.65 21.59 -8.58
N PHE A 100 16.76 22.00 -9.19
CA PHE A 100 17.32 23.36 -9.29
C PHE A 100 16.58 24.27 -10.27
#